data_AF-A0A0U1D1P6-F1
#
_entry.id   AF-A0A0U1D1P6-F1
#
_cell.length_a   1.000
_cell.length_b   1.000
_cell.length_c   1.000
_cell.angle_alpha   90.00
_cell.angle_beta   90.00
_cell.angle_gamma   90.00
#
_symmetry.space_group_name_H-M   'P 1'
#
loop_
_entity.id
_entity.type
_entity.pdbx_description
1 polymer ?
#
loop_
_entity_poly.entity_id
_entity_poly.type
_entity_poly.pdbx_seq_one_letter_code
_entity_poly.pdbx_strand_id
1 'polypeptide(L)'
;MQLFVTGPPRSGMTMVTQFLNHHGNIKIFDEIDLLQVDRYGESVIGTLQAFLLERGVYQDYRRRAGETADPALVLRTLMGEIAGPGVIWGEKNPRYATQLAALQRSFPEAAVLFVLRDPREVVNSCLVHRESPYRTPMDFWIKDSVAEALALVQSSLEPLEADDADLVVLRYEDFAGRPTATLDAALHRWSLTFSDSAVSLAHSAPETVGDHQFSRDGVALPWKVGNLSPLRQAPTIRDRVDAGDRVWGQVETLARRFGYD
;
A
#
# COMPACT_ATOMS: atom_id res chain seq x y z
N MET A 1 -4.04 -12.04 -13.68
CA MET A 1 -3.21 -10.82 -13.61
C MET A 1 -2.99 -10.46 -12.15
N GLN A 2 -1.77 -10.05 -11.80
CA GLN A 2 -1.48 -9.50 -10.47
C GLN A 2 -1.40 -7.98 -10.49
N LEU A 3 -1.91 -7.32 -9.45
CA LEU A 3 -1.88 -5.87 -9.26
C LEU A 3 -1.39 -5.52 -7.86
N PHE A 4 -0.26 -4.82 -7.78
CA PHE A 4 0.32 -4.36 -6.52
C PHE A 4 0.13 -2.87 -6.37
N VAL A 5 -0.23 -2.44 -5.17
CA VAL A 5 -0.38 -1.02 -4.81
C VAL A 5 0.74 -0.65 -3.86
N THR A 6 1.56 0.32 -4.24
CA THR A 6 2.69 0.76 -3.42
C THR A 6 2.91 2.26 -3.50
N GLY A 7 3.89 2.77 -2.77
CA GLY A 7 4.20 4.19 -2.62
C GLY A 7 4.60 4.51 -1.19
N PRO A 8 4.95 5.78 -0.89
CA PRO A 8 5.27 6.18 0.47
C PRO A 8 4.13 5.81 1.42
N PRO A 9 4.41 5.29 2.63
CA PRO A 9 3.34 5.14 3.62
C PRO A 9 2.67 6.51 3.83
N ARG A 10 1.35 6.52 4.07
CA ARG A 10 0.55 7.75 4.25
C ARG A 10 0.25 8.53 2.96
N SER A 11 0.58 7.99 1.79
CA SER A 11 0.16 8.54 0.49
C SER A 11 -1.31 8.31 0.11
N GLY A 12 -2.09 7.65 0.97
CA GLY A 12 -3.52 7.38 0.70
C GLY A 12 -3.79 6.04 0.00
N MET A 13 -2.79 5.17 -0.16
CA MET A 13 -2.95 3.84 -0.75
C MET A 13 -4.12 3.04 -0.19
N THR A 14 -4.34 3.07 1.13
CA THR A 14 -5.47 2.34 1.73
C THR A 14 -6.81 2.73 1.09
N MET A 15 -7.03 4.03 0.87
CA MET A 15 -8.25 4.53 0.25
C MET A 15 -8.33 4.12 -1.23
N VAL A 16 -7.21 4.19 -1.96
CA VAL A 16 -7.14 3.70 -3.35
C VAL A 16 -7.48 2.22 -3.42
N THR A 17 -6.88 1.39 -2.56
CA THR A 17 -7.13 -0.06 -2.45
C THR A 17 -8.58 -0.37 -2.11
N GLN A 18 -9.17 0.41 -1.21
CA GLN A 18 -10.58 0.31 -0.87
C GLN A 18 -11.46 0.51 -2.11
N PHE A 19 -11.22 1.55 -2.91
CA PHE A 19 -11.94 1.76 -4.17
C PHE A 19 -11.69 0.63 -5.19
N LEU A 20 -10.45 0.15 -5.31
CA LEU A 20 -10.12 -0.98 -6.17
C LEU A 20 -10.95 -2.22 -5.81
N ASN A 21 -11.07 -2.54 -4.51
CA ASN A 21 -11.81 -3.70 -4.02
C ASN A 21 -13.34 -3.57 -4.13
N HIS A 22 -13.88 -2.39 -4.48
CA HIS A 22 -15.30 -2.28 -4.84
C HIS A 22 -15.56 -2.81 -6.25
N HIS A 23 -14.54 -2.95 -7.09
CA HIS A 23 -14.67 -3.56 -8.40
C HIS A 23 -14.85 -5.08 -8.25
N GLY A 24 -15.94 -5.64 -8.80
CA GLY A 24 -16.32 -7.04 -8.59
C GLY A 24 -15.29 -8.09 -9.03
N ASN A 25 -14.33 -7.70 -9.89
CA ASN A 25 -13.26 -8.58 -10.38
C ASN A 25 -11.87 -8.25 -9.79
N ILE A 26 -11.77 -7.43 -8.73
CA ILE A 26 -10.49 -7.06 -8.12
C ILE A 26 -10.48 -7.45 -6.64
N LYS A 27 -9.38 -8.07 -6.21
CA LYS A 27 -9.12 -8.42 -4.81
C LYS A 27 -7.68 -8.09 -4.40
N ILE A 28 -7.49 -6.96 -3.74
CA ILE A 28 -6.21 -6.51 -3.21
C ILE A 28 -6.18 -6.73 -1.69
N PHE A 29 -5.22 -7.52 -1.24
CA PHE A 29 -4.97 -7.83 0.17
C PHE A 29 -4.18 -6.71 0.86
N ASP A 30 -4.27 -6.64 2.19
CA ASP A 30 -3.60 -5.64 3.02
C ASP A 30 -2.35 -6.22 3.71
N GLU A 31 -1.14 -5.82 3.26
CA GLU A 31 0.14 -6.07 3.97
C GLU A 31 0.31 -7.52 4.50
N ILE A 32 0.05 -8.53 3.66
CA ILE A 32 0.29 -9.95 3.95
C ILE A 32 1.70 -10.41 3.59
N ASP A 33 2.59 -9.48 3.19
CA ASP A 33 4.01 -9.65 2.87
C ASP A 33 4.32 -10.77 1.86
N LEU A 34 3.65 -10.74 0.70
CA LEU A 34 3.87 -11.64 -0.44
C LEU A 34 5.34 -11.77 -0.94
N LEU A 35 6.25 -10.85 -0.60
CA LEU A 35 7.68 -10.96 -0.94
C LEU A 35 8.52 -11.78 0.05
N GLN A 36 7.96 -12.26 1.17
CA GLN A 36 8.69 -13.12 2.12
C GLN A 36 8.72 -14.60 1.72
N VAL A 37 8.65 -14.88 0.41
CA VAL A 37 8.54 -16.23 -0.15
C VAL A 37 9.68 -17.15 0.29
N ASP A 38 10.88 -16.63 0.55
CA ASP A 38 12.07 -17.45 0.85
C ASP A 38 12.34 -17.67 2.35
N ARG A 39 11.54 -17.10 3.27
CA ARG A 39 11.80 -17.15 4.72
C ARG A 39 11.16 -18.34 5.44
N TYR A 40 11.15 -19.51 4.82
CA TYR A 40 10.61 -20.71 5.46
C TYR A 40 11.46 -21.14 6.65
N GLY A 41 10.88 -21.17 7.85
CA GLY A 41 11.51 -21.77 9.03
C GLY A 41 12.13 -20.79 10.03
N GLU A 42 11.96 -19.48 9.87
CA GLU A 42 12.30 -18.52 10.92
C GLU A 42 11.30 -18.58 12.08
N SER A 43 11.77 -18.35 13.31
CA SER A 43 11.02 -18.59 14.57
C SER A 43 9.79 -17.70 14.81
N VAL A 44 9.56 -16.69 13.96
CA VAL A 44 8.43 -15.77 14.06
C VAL A 44 7.48 -16.04 12.89
N ILE A 45 6.21 -16.32 13.18
CA ILE A 45 5.17 -16.46 12.16
C ILE A 45 5.02 -15.09 11.45
N GLY A 46 5.43 -15.02 10.19
CA GLY A 46 5.18 -13.86 9.33
C GLY A 46 3.70 -13.72 8.94
N THR A 47 3.31 -12.53 8.48
CA THR A 47 1.93 -12.22 8.04
C THR A 47 1.45 -13.16 6.93
N LEU A 48 2.30 -13.47 5.94
CA LEU A 48 1.98 -14.45 4.90
C LEU A 48 1.68 -15.83 5.48
N GLN A 49 2.54 -16.30 6.40
CA GLN A 49 2.35 -17.60 7.04
C GLN A 49 1.04 -17.64 7.83
N ALA A 50 0.73 -16.60 8.61
CA ALA A 50 -0.54 -16.49 9.33
C ALA A 50 -1.73 -16.51 8.36
N PHE A 51 -1.66 -15.74 7.28
CA PHE A 51 -2.70 -15.69 6.24
C PHE A 51 -3.00 -17.05 5.61
N LEU A 52 -1.96 -17.83 5.30
CA LEU A 52 -2.10 -19.16 4.74
C LEU A 52 -2.54 -20.21 5.78
N LEU A 53 -2.16 -20.05 7.05
CA LEU A 53 -2.57 -20.93 8.15
C LEU A 53 -4.06 -20.81 8.44
N GLU A 54 -4.60 -19.59 8.53
CA GLU A 54 -6.03 -19.34 8.74
C GLU A 54 -6.92 -19.96 7.65
N ARG A 55 -6.37 -20.14 6.44
CA ARG A 55 -7.05 -20.75 5.29
C ARG A 55 -6.79 -22.25 5.16
N GLY A 56 -5.99 -22.85 6.04
CA GLY A 56 -5.67 -24.28 6.00
C GLY A 56 -4.79 -24.70 4.82
N VAL A 57 -4.16 -23.75 4.11
CA VAL A 57 -3.37 -24.02 2.90
C VAL A 57 -1.86 -23.93 3.12
N TYR A 58 -1.41 -23.47 4.29
CA TYR A 58 0.03 -23.29 4.57
C TYR A 58 0.86 -24.57 4.40
N GLN A 59 0.36 -25.72 4.83
CA GLN A 59 1.13 -26.98 4.70
C GLN A 59 1.26 -27.43 3.25
N ASP A 60 0.21 -27.24 2.44
CA ASP A 60 0.29 -27.52 1.00
C ASP A 60 1.27 -26.59 0.30
N TYR A 61 1.17 -25.29 0.59
CA TYR A 61 2.11 -24.28 0.11
C TYR A 61 3.55 -24.66 0.44
N ARG A 62 3.85 -24.91 1.73
CA ARG A 62 5.19 -25.24 2.20
C ARG A 62 5.75 -26.49 1.51
N ARG A 63 4.94 -27.53 1.34
CA ARG A 63 5.35 -28.76 0.64
C ARG A 63 5.70 -28.45 -0.82
N ARG A 64 4.77 -27.83 -1.57
CA ARG A 64 4.95 -27.51 -3.00
C ARG A 64 6.12 -26.57 -3.24
N ALA A 65 6.28 -25.55 -2.40
CA ALA A 65 7.39 -24.61 -2.46
C ALA A 65 8.75 -25.28 -2.22
N GLY A 66 8.82 -26.28 -1.33
CA GLY A 66 10.04 -27.05 -1.08
C GLY A 66 10.42 -28.04 -2.19
N GLU A 67 9.49 -28.34 -3.10
CA GLU A 67 9.67 -29.31 -4.20
C GLU A 67 10.03 -28.63 -5.54
N THR A 68 10.11 -27.30 -5.58
CA THR A 68 10.34 -26.52 -6.80
C THR A 68 11.54 -25.59 -6.67
N ALA A 69 12.14 -25.21 -7.80
CA ALA A 69 13.13 -24.14 -7.87
C ALA A 69 12.50 -22.73 -7.93
N ASP A 70 11.18 -22.62 -8.14
CA ASP A 70 10.44 -21.34 -8.14
C ASP A 70 9.28 -21.37 -7.11
N PRO A 71 9.57 -21.12 -5.81
CA PRO A 71 8.55 -20.97 -4.78
C PRO A 71 7.54 -19.85 -5.06
N ALA A 72 7.95 -18.80 -5.79
CA ALA A 72 7.07 -17.70 -6.13
C ALA A 72 5.96 -18.14 -7.11
N LEU A 73 6.23 -19.07 -8.03
CA LEU A 73 5.19 -19.67 -8.88
C LEU A 73 4.13 -20.41 -8.06
N VAL A 74 4.55 -21.15 -7.03
CA VAL A 74 3.62 -21.84 -6.13
C VAL A 74 2.75 -20.82 -5.40
N LEU A 75 3.35 -19.75 -4.87
CA LEU A 75 2.61 -18.69 -4.22
C LEU A 75 1.62 -18.00 -5.18
N ARG A 76 2.06 -17.65 -6.39
CA ARG A 76 1.20 -17.05 -7.43
C ARG A 76 0.00 -17.94 -7.77
N THR A 77 0.23 -19.24 -7.88
CA THR A 77 -0.83 -20.22 -8.18
C THR A 77 -1.84 -20.28 -7.03
N LEU A 78 -1.35 -20.46 -5.79
CA LEU A 78 -2.20 -20.57 -4.61
C LEU A 78 -3.01 -19.29 -4.35
N MET A 79 -2.38 -18.12 -4.47
CA MET A 79 -3.09 -16.85 -4.29
C MET A 79 -4.13 -16.61 -5.39
N GLY A 80 -3.88 -17.09 -6.62
CA GLY A 80 -4.88 -17.10 -7.69
C GLY A 80 -6.08 -17.99 -7.36
N GLU A 81 -5.84 -19.17 -6.77
CA GLU A 81 -6.91 -20.05 -6.28
C GLU A 81 -7.72 -19.38 -5.14
N ILE A 82 -7.05 -18.72 -4.20
CA ILE A 82 -7.69 -17.97 -3.10
C ILE A 82 -8.51 -16.79 -3.59
N ALA A 83 -8.02 -16.06 -4.61
CA ALA A 83 -8.73 -14.94 -5.19
C ALA A 83 -9.93 -15.37 -6.03
N GLY A 84 -9.81 -16.50 -6.73
CA GLY A 84 -10.84 -17.05 -7.60
C GLY A 84 -10.55 -16.82 -9.10
N PRO A 85 -11.20 -17.60 -9.98
CA PRO A 85 -10.96 -17.57 -11.41
C PRO A 85 -11.35 -16.21 -12.01
N GLY A 86 -10.47 -15.66 -12.84
CA GLY A 86 -10.69 -14.37 -13.53
C GLY A 86 -10.55 -13.14 -12.64
N VAL A 87 -10.27 -13.29 -11.35
CA VAL A 87 -10.06 -12.18 -10.42
C VAL A 87 -8.64 -11.63 -10.56
N ILE A 88 -8.54 -10.32 -10.69
CA ILE A 88 -7.28 -9.58 -10.58
C ILE A 88 -6.97 -9.48 -9.10
N TRP A 89 -5.78 -9.91 -8.69
CA TRP A 89 -5.44 -9.95 -7.28
C TRP A 89 -4.05 -9.39 -7.00
N GLY A 90 -3.76 -9.05 -5.76
CA GLY A 90 -2.42 -8.68 -5.35
C GLY A 90 -2.44 -8.04 -3.97
N GLU A 91 -1.47 -7.19 -3.68
CA GLU A 91 -1.32 -6.63 -2.34
C GLU A 91 -1.05 -5.13 -2.37
N LYS A 92 -1.63 -4.42 -1.40
CA LYS A 92 -1.16 -3.11 -1.02
C LYS A 92 -0.12 -3.23 0.07
N ASN A 93 1.11 -2.77 -0.20
CA ASN A 93 2.17 -2.73 0.79
C ASN A 93 3.15 -1.56 0.53
N PRO A 94 3.29 -0.60 1.45
CA PRO A 94 4.25 0.51 1.32
C PRO A 94 5.70 0.05 1.15
N ARG A 95 6.07 -1.11 1.72
CA ARG A 95 7.45 -1.61 1.68
C ARG A 95 7.91 -1.97 0.27
N TYR A 96 6.97 -2.20 -0.65
CA TYR A 96 7.32 -2.56 -2.02
C TYR A 96 7.89 -1.41 -2.84
N ALA A 97 7.70 -0.16 -2.41
CA ALA A 97 8.32 0.98 -3.04
C ALA A 97 9.85 0.81 -3.09
N THR A 98 10.49 0.38 -2.01
CA THR A 98 11.94 0.14 -1.97
C THR A 98 12.35 -1.27 -2.42
N GLN A 99 11.40 -2.09 -2.90
CA GLN A 99 11.61 -3.49 -3.25
C GLN A 99 11.07 -3.87 -4.64
N LEU A 100 10.91 -2.90 -5.56
CA LEU A 100 10.36 -3.16 -6.89
C LEU A 100 11.12 -4.25 -7.66
N ALA A 101 12.45 -4.28 -7.58
CA ALA A 101 13.24 -5.33 -8.22
C ALA A 101 12.98 -6.74 -7.64
N ALA A 102 12.68 -6.84 -6.33
CA ALA A 102 12.27 -8.11 -5.74
C ALA A 102 10.84 -8.46 -6.17
N LEU A 103 9.95 -7.47 -6.22
CA LEU A 103 8.59 -7.63 -6.70
C LEU A 103 8.54 -8.14 -8.15
N GLN A 104 9.29 -7.52 -9.06
CA GLN A 104 9.39 -7.93 -10.46
C GLN A 104 9.97 -9.35 -10.61
N ARG A 105 10.94 -9.75 -9.78
CA ARG A 105 11.46 -11.13 -9.81
C ARG A 105 10.42 -12.16 -9.37
N SER A 106 9.68 -11.88 -8.30
CA SER A 106 8.66 -12.79 -7.77
C SER A 106 7.36 -12.74 -8.56
N PHE A 107 7.06 -11.64 -9.24
CA PHE A 107 5.83 -11.39 -9.98
C PHE A 107 6.14 -10.65 -11.30
N PRO A 108 6.75 -11.33 -12.28
CA PRO A 108 7.27 -10.69 -13.51
C PRO A 108 6.19 -10.09 -14.42
N GLU A 109 4.95 -10.56 -14.30
CA GLU A 109 3.81 -10.06 -15.08
C GLU A 109 2.92 -9.10 -14.27
N ALA A 110 3.37 -8.68 -13.09
CA ALA A 110 2.59 -7.83 -12.22
C ALA A 110 2.49 -6.40 -12.72
N ALA A 111 1.27 -5.87 -12.62
CA ALA A 111 1.02 -4.44 -12.61
C ALA A 111 1.46 -3.81 -11.29
N VAL A 112 2.15 -2.68 -11.33
CA VAL A 112 2.43 -1.87 -10.14
C VAL A 112 1.76 -0.50 -10.26
N LEU A 113 0.83 -0.23 -9.35
CA LEU A 113 0.20 1.07 -9.15
C LEU A 113 0.90 1.79 -8.00
N PHE A 114 1.69 2.81 -8.34
CA PHE A 114 2.40 3.65 -7.40
C PHE A 114 1.55 4.87 -7.02
N VAL A 115 1.13 4.96 -5.77
CA VAL A 115 0.35 6.08 -5.23
C VAL A 115 1.30 7.17 -4.74
N LEU A 116 1.39 8.24 -5.52
CA LEU A 116 2.12 9.46 -5.20
C LEU A 116 1.19 10.43 -4.47
N ARG A 117 1.71 11.09 -3.43
CA ARG A 117 1.03 12.15 -2.70
C ARG A 117 2.04 13.23 -2.40
N ASP A 118 1.59 14.47 -2.20
CA ASP A 118 2.44 15.59 -1.82
C ASP A 118 3.38 15.19 -0.65
N PRO A 119 4.71 15.21 -0.84
CA PRO A 119 5.67 14.85 0.20
C PRO A 119 5.48 15.63 1.50
N ARG A 120 4.98 16.88 1.42
CA ARG A 120 4.68 17.72 2.60
C ARG A 120 3.60 17.08 3.46
N GLU A 121 2.52 16.61 2.82
CA GLU A 121 1.40 15.95 3.49
C GLU A 121 1.80 14.58 4.06
N VAL A 122 2.65 13.85 3.34
CA VAL A 122 3.15 12.55 3.79
C VAL A 122 4.02 12.70 5.02
N VAL A 123 5.03 13.59 4.97
CA VAL A 123 5.90 13.91 6.12
C VAL A 123 5.07 14.37 7.31
N ASN A 124 4.12 15.28 7.10
CA ASN A 124 3.25 15.77 8.17
C ASN A 124 2.44 14.62 8.81
N SER A 125 1.91 13.70 7.99
CA SER A 125 1.19 12.53 8.48
C SER A 125 2.06 11.53 9.24
N CYS A 126 3.36 11.44 8.96
CA CYS A 126 4.29 10.60 9.70
C CYS A 126 4.55 11.11 11.12
N LEU A 127 4.40 12.42 11.35
CA LEU A 127 4.75 13.08 12.61
C LEU A 127 3.55 13.26 13.55
N VAL A 128 2.36 13.51 13.00
CA VAL A 128 1.17 13.94 13.77
C VAL A 128 0.72 12.94 14.87
N HIS A 129 1.15 11.68 14.79
CA HIS A 129 0.80 10.63 15.75
C HIS A 129 2.01 10.08 16.54
N ARG A 130 3.17 10.77 16.55
CA ARG A 130 4.39 10.28 17.22
C ARG A 130 4.21 10.01 18.71
N GLU A 131 3.40 10.82 19.38
CA GLU A 131 3.07 10.73 20.82
C GLU A 131 1.86 9.84 21.12
N SER A 132 1.31 9.14 20.11
CA SER A 132 0.10 8.33 20.31
C SER A 132 0.41 7.16 21.25
N PRO A 133 -0.41 6.91 22.30
CA PRO A 133 -0.26 5.72 23.15
C PRO A 133 -0.57 4.43 22.40
N TYR A 134 -1.22 4.52 21.23
CA TYR A 134 -1.47 3.39 20.35
C TYR A 134 -0.29 3.09 19.43
N ARG A 135 0.80 3.87 19.41
CA ARG A 135 1.95 3.59 18.53
C ARG A 135 2.69 2.35 19.02
N THR A 136 3.05 1.48 18.08
CA THR A 136 3.91 0.31 18.33
C THR A 136 5.11 0.31 17.37
N PRO A 137 6.13 -0.54 17.61
CA PRO A 137 7.23 -0.71 16.66
C PRO A 137 6.78 -1.17 15.26
N MET A 138 5.61 -1.79 15.14
CA MET A 138 5.04 -2.21 13.85
C MET A 138 4.54 -1.01 13.03
N ASP A 139 4.25 0.12 13.67
CA ASP A 139 3.84 1.38 13.03
C ASP A 139 5.06 2.14 12.48
N PHE A 140 5.88 1.44 11.69
CA PHE A 140 7.23 1.86 11.25
C PHE A 140 7.26 3.22 10.53
N TRP A 141 6.13 3.68 10.01
CA TRP A 141 5.97 4.93 9.29
C TRP A 141 5.76 6.14 10.23
N ILE A 142 5.41 5.93 11.50
CA ILE A 142 5.35 7.00 12.50
C ILE A 142 6.78 7.33 12.93
N LYS A 143 7.18 8.59 12.75
CA LYS A 143 8.55 9.07 12.97
C LYS A 143 8.59 10.14 14.05
N ASP A 144 9.74 10.28 14.69
CA ASP A 144 9.92 11.19 15.80
C ASP A 144 10.41 12.58 15.32
N SER A 145 11.08 12.63 14.17
CA SER A 145 11.61 13.86 13.57
C SER A 145 11.29 14.05 12.10
N VAL A 146 11.32 15.32 11.64
CA VAL A 146 11.14 15.69 10.23
C VAL A 146 12.20 15.01 9.35
N ALA A 147 13.44 14.87 9.83
CA ALA A 147 14.53 14.19 9.12
C ALA A 147 14.25 12.71 8.86
N GLU A 148 13.77 11.97 9.86
CA GLU A 148 13.42 10.56 9.70
C GLU A 148 12.21 10.37 8.78
N ALA A 149 11.21 11.25 8.88
CA ALA A 149 10.05 11.25 8.00
C ALA A 149 10.46 11.53 6.55
N LEU A 150 11.30 12.55 6.33
CA LEU A 150 11.84 12.88 5.01
C LEU A 150 12.63 11.69 4.43
N ALA A 151 13.53 11.07 5.20
CA ALA A 151 14.31 9.93 4.74
C ALA A 151 13.42 8.75 4.29
N LEU A 152 12.35 8.46 5.05
CA LEU A 152 11.37 7.44 4.68
C LEU A 152 10.65 7.78 3.36
N VAL A 153 10.19 9.04 3.22
CA VAL A 153 9.47 9.47 2.01
C VAL A 153 10.39 9.49 0.80
N GLN A 154 11.60 10.03 0.94
CA GLN A 154 12.57 10.09 -0.14
C GLN A 154 12.94 8.70 -0.65
N SER A 155 13.31 7.77 0.24
CA SER A 155 13.63 6.39 -0.16
C SER A 155 12.45 5.69 -0.84
N SER A 156 11.22 5.96 -0.41
CA SER A 156 10.03 5.42 -1.07
C SER A 156 9.82 6.00 -2.48
N LEU A 157 10.30 7.21 -2.76
CA LEU A 157 10.13 7.89 -4.04
C LEU A 157 11.28 7.69 -5.03
N GLU A 158 12.44 7.18 -4.58
CA GLU A 158 13.58 6.83 -5.43
C GLU A 158 13.22 6.03 -6.69
N PRO A 159 12.30 5.04 -6.66
CA PRO A 159 11.96 4.29 -7.86
C PRO A 159 11.29 5.12 -8.96
N LEU A 160 10.66 6.25 -8.62
CA LEU A 160 10.08 7.16 -9.62
C LEU A 160 11.14 7.96 -10.38
N GLU A 161 12.38 7.94 -9.89
CA GLU A 161 13.51 8.61 -10.54
C GLU A 161 14.15 7.70 -11.60
N ALA A 162 13.95 6.39 -11.49
CA ALA A 162 14.24 5.44 -12.54
C ALA A 162 13.09 5.51 -13.56
N ASP A 163 13.41 5.74 -14.83
CA ASP A 163 12.44 5.78 -15.94
C ASP A 163 11.95 4.34 -16.26
N ASP A 164 11.16 3.75 -15.35
CA ASP A 164 10.59 2.42 -15.47
C ASP A 164 9.20 2.49 -16.10
N ALA A 165 9.10 2.04 -17.35
CA ALA A 165 7.88 2.10 -18.16
C ALA A 165 6.72 1.23 -17.61
N ASP A 166 7.00 0.29 -16.71
CA ASP A 166 5.97 -0.62 -16.18
C ASP A 166 5.25 -0.09 -14.92
N LEU A 167 5.73 1.01 -14.36
CA LEU A 167 5.18 1.65 -13.17
C LEU A 167 4.07 2.65 -13.53
N VAL A 168 2.85 2.40 -13.06
CA VAL A 168 1.72 3.35 -13.21
C VAL A 168 1.68 4.26 -12.00
N VAL A 169 1.85 5.57 -12.21
CA VAL A 169 1.78 6.57 -11.13
C VAL A 169 0.36 7.14 -11.04
N LEU A 170 -0.23 7.08 -9.85
CA LEU A 170 -1.51 7.73 -9.51
C LEU A 170 -1.25 8.80 -8.46
N ARG A 171 -1.61 10.05 -8.75
CA ARG A 171 -1.57 11.15 -7.78
C ARG A 171 -2.80 11.09 -6.89
N TYR A 172 -2.59 11.03 -5.58
CA TYR A 172 -3.65 10.92 -4.60
C TYR A 172 -4.59 12.11 -4.64
N GLU A 173 -4.09 13.31 -4.93
CA GLU A 173 -4.91 14.53 -5.00
C GLU A 173 -5.90 14.48 -6.19
N ASP A 174 -5.45 13.99 -7.35
CA ASP A 174 -6.32 13.78 -8.51
C ASP A 174 -7.35 12.69 -8.25
N PHE A 175 -6.94 11.60 -7.59
CA PHE A 175 -7.85 10.55 -7.14
C PHE A 175 -8.86 11.07 -6.13
N ALA A 176 -8.46 11.87 -5.14
CA ALA A 176 -9.34 12.42 -4.13
C ALA A 176 -10.44 13.30 -4.76
N GLY A 177 -10.08 14.11 -5.76
CA GLY A 177 -11.01 14.98 -6.47
C GLY A 177 -11.89 14.24 -7.48
N ARG A 178 -11.35 13.25 -8.20
CA ARG A 178 -12.03 12.51 -9.28
C ARG A 178 -11.66 11.01 -9.25
N PRO A 179 -12.22 10.23 -8.31
CA PRO A 179 -11.77 8.85 -8.05
C PRO A 179 -11.91 7.93 -9.26
N THR A 180 -13.13 7.84 -9.82
CA THR A 180 -13.45 6.98 -10.96
C THR A 180 -12.58 7.31 -12.16
N ALA A 181 -12.57 8.58 -12.58
CA ALA A 181 -11.82 9.02 -13.76
C ALA A 181 -10.30 8.81 -13.62
N THR A 182 -9.75 9.04 -12.42
CA THR A 182 -8.33 8.83 -12.17
C THR A 182 -7.96 7.35 -12.17
N LEU A 183 -8.81 6.47 -11.62
CA LEU A 183 -8.60 5.02 -11.66
C LEU A 183 -8.75 4.45 -13.08
N ASP A 184 -9.77 4.88 -13.83
CA ASP A 184 -9.97 4.48 -15.22
C ASP A 184 -8.74 4.85 -16.08
N ALA A 185 -8.23 6.08 -15.92
CA ALA A 185 -7.03 6.52 -16.63
C ALA A 185 -5.79 5.70 -16.25
N ALA A 186 -5.56 5.47 -14.95
CA ALA A 186 -4.42 4.70 -14.46
C ALA A 186 -4.47 3.23 -14.89
N LEU A 187 -5.66 2.64 -14.94
CA LEU A 187 -5.85 1.21 -15.17
C LEU A 187 -6.36 0.86 -16.58
N HIS A 188 -6.45 1.86 -17.47
CA HIS A 188 -6.97 1.70 -18.83
C HIS A 188 -6.28 0.58 -19.61
N ARG A 189 -4.94 0.41 -19.44
CA ARG A 189 -4.17 -0.62 -20.15
C ARG A 189 -4.61 -2.05 -19.86
N TRP A 190 -5.39 -2.27 -18.80
CA TRP A 190 -5.96 -3.57 -18.43
C TRP A 190 -7.47 -3.67 -18.65
N SER A 191 -8.06 -2.73 -19.38
CA SER A 191 -9.50 -2.70 -19.69
C SER A 191 -10.40 -2.74 -18.44
N LEU A 192 -9.94 -2.13 -17.34
CA LEU A 192 -10.73 -1.98 -16.12
C LEU A 192 -11.52 -0.68 -16.18
N THR A 193 -12.79 -0.73 -15.79
CA THR A 193 -13.69 0.42 -15.74
C THR A 193 -14.41 0.46 -14.40
N PHE A 194 -14.41 1.60 -13.73
CA PHE A 194 -15.00 1.77 -12.41
C PHE A 194 -16.37 2.46 -12.49
N SER A 195 -17.26 2.13 -11.56
CA SER A 195 -18.56 2.80 -11.41
C SER A 195 -18.54 3.84 -10.30
N ASP A 196 -19.28 4.93 -10.47
CA ASP A 196 -19.36 6.03 -9.50
C ASP A 196 -19.97 5.65 -8.14
N SER A 197 -20.64 4.50 -8.05
CA SER A 197 -21.23 3.99 -6.80
C SER A 197 -20.22 3.77 -5.67
N ALA A 198 -18.93 3.61 -6.00
CA ALA A 198 -17.87 3.43 -5.01
C ALA A 198 -17.64 4.69 -4.15
N VAL A 199 -17.90 5.89 -4.67
CA VAL A 199 -17.57 7.17 -4.00
C VAL A 199 -18.41 7.41 -2.74
N SER A 200 -19.64 6.89 -2.71
CA SER A 200 -20.65 7.15 -1.68
C SER A 200 -20.61 6.19 -0.48
N LEU A 201 -19.74 5.18 -0.49
CA LEU A 201 -19.77 4.09 0.50
C LEU A 201 -18.76 4.29 1.62
N ALA A 202 -19.12 3.86 2.84
CA ALA A 202 -18.13 3.59 3.87
C ALA A 202 -17.32 2.38 3.42
N HIS A 203 -16.01 2.56 3.29
CA HIS A 203 -15.15 1.54 2.72
C HIS A 203 -14.73 0.50 3.77
N SER A 204 -14.90 -0.78 3.45
CA SER A 204 -14.39 -1.86 4.29
C SER A 204 -12.86 -1.83 4.34
N ALA A 205 -12.27 -2.29 5.45
CA ALA A 205 -10.84 -2.55 5.45
C ALA A 205 -10.52 -3.68 4.45
N PRO A 206 -9.45 -3.56 3.64
CA PRO A 206 -9.01 -4.66 2.80
C PRO A 206 -8.64 -5.88 3.67
N GLU A 207 -8.83 -7.08 3.11
CA GLU A 207 -8.63 -8.35 3.81
C GLU A 207 -7.16 -8.54 4.23
N THR A 208 -6.95 -9.00 5.47
CA THR A 208 -5.65 -9.11 6.13
C THR A 208 -5.69 -10.20 7.21
N VAL A 209 -4.65 -10.29 8.05
CA VAL A 209 -4.58 -11.19 9.22
C VAL A 209 -4.11 -10.50 10.49
N GLY A 210 -4.58 -11.00 11.63
CA GLY A 210 -4.18 -10.55 12.97
C GLY A 210 -4.55 -9.10 13.27
N ASP A 211 -3.88 -8.51 14.26
CA ASP A 211 -3.93 -7.06 14.48
C ASP A 211 -3.34 -6.35 13.26
N HIS A 212 -4.14 -5.49 12.65
CA HIS A 212 -3.79 -4.83 11.40
C HIS A 212 -3.77 -3.32 11.56
N GLN A 213 -3.33 -2.64 10.52
CA GLN A 213 -3.14 -1.20 10.54
C GLN A 213 -4.41 -0.38 10.82
N PHE A 214 -5.61 -0.97 10.84
CA PHE A 214 -6.87 -0.27 11.13
C PHE A 214 -7.35 -0.38 12.56
N SER A 215 -7.10 -1.49 13.24
CA SER A 215 -7.56 -1.71 14.60
C SER A 215 -6.61 -2.56 15.39
N ARG A 216 -6.52 -2.29 16.68
CA ARG A 216 -5.80 -3.11 17.65
C ARG A 216 -6.72 -3.39 18.82
N ASP A 217 -6.81 -4.65 19.24
CA ASP A 217 -7.73 -5.09 20.29
C ASP A 217 -9.19 -4.65 20.04
N GLY A 218 -9.61 -4.65 18.77
CA GLY A 218 -10.96 -4.22 18.36
C GLY A 218 -11.20 -2.71 18.37
N VAL A 219 -10.20 -1.90 18.70
CA VAL A 219 -10.29 -0.43 18.70
C VAL A 219 -9.68 0.14 17.43
N ALA A 220 -10.43 1.00 16.73
CA ALA A 220 -9.93 1.68 15.52
C ALA A 220 -8.77 2.63 15.86
N LEU A 221 -7.69 2.55 15.09
CA LEU A 221 -6.48 3.35 15.31
C LEU A 221 -6.69 4.80 14.83
N PRO A 222 -6.21 5.82 15.57
CA PRO A 222 -6.49 7.24 15.26
C PRO A 222 -6.14 7.66 13.83
N TRP A 223 -5.06 7.08 13.27
CA TRP A 223 -4.57 7.36 11.93
C TRP A 223 -5.28 6.60 10.80
N LYS A 224 -6.26 5.74 11.11
CA LYS A 224 -7.10 5.04 10.12
C LYS A 224 -8.59 5.36 10.22
N VAL A 225 -9.05 6.04 11.27
CA VAL A 225 -10.47 6.44 11.39
C VAL A 225 -10.97 7.17 10.14
N GLY A 226 -10.13 8.03 9.54
CA GLY A 226 -10.47 8.74 8.30
C GLY A 226 -10.74 7.83 7.09
N ASN A 227 -10.19 6.61 7.06
CA ASN A 227 -10.41 5.64 5.97
C ASN A 227 -11.69 4.82 6.14
N LEU A 228 -12.40 4.98 7.27
CA LEU A 228 -13.69 4.35 7.53
C LEU A 228 -14.86 5.31 7.23
N SER A 229 -14.56 6.49 6.69
CA SER A 229 -15.52 7.49 6.25
C SER A 229 -15.48 7.63 4.73
N PRO A 230 -16.56 8.15 4.10
CA PRO A 230 -16.54 8.48 2.69
C PRO A 230 -15.37 9.40 2.33
N LEU A 231 -14.83 9.22 1.12
CA LEU A 231 -13.72 10.02 0.61
C LEU A 231 -14.04 11.52 0.64
N ARG A 232 -13.15 12.31 1.24
CA ARG A 232 -13.24 13.77 1.22
C ARG A 232 -12.63 14.29 -0.08
N GLN A 233 -13.42 15.02 -0.86
CA GLN A 233 -13.03 15.53 -2.18
C GLN A 233 -12.05 16.72 -2.15
N ALA A 234 -11.87 17.36 -0.99
CA ALA A 234 -10.94 18.46 -0.82
C ALA A 234 -9.94 18.17 0.31
N PRO A 235 -8.62 18.21 0.05
CA PRO A 235 -7.64 18.14 1.12
C PRO A 235 -7.74 19.39 1.99
N THR A 236 -7.89 19.20 3.30
CA THR A 236 -7.64 20.28 4.25
C THR A 236 -6.13 20.49 4.34
N ILE A 237 -5.65 21.68 3.99
CA ILE A 237 -4.27 22.09 4.28
C ILE A 237 -4.10 22.01 5.79
N ARG A 238 -3.15 21.19 6.25
CA ARG A 238 -2.83 21.04 7.66
C ARG A 238 -1.66 21.93 8.02
N ASP A 239 -1.66 22.45 9.24
CA ASP A 239 -0.46 23.04 9.81
C ASP A 239 0.66 22.00 9.86
N ARG A 240 1.89 22.46 9.59
CA ARG A 240 3.08 21.61 9.64
C ARG A 240 3.41 21.28 11.09
N VAL A 241 3.55 20.00 11.39
CA VAL A 241 4.19 19.55 12.61
C VAL A 241 5.65 19.98 12.59
N ASP A 242 6.10 20.58 13.69
CA ASP A 242 7.43 21.17 13.85
C ASP A 242 7.80 22.15 12.73
N ALA A 243 6.90 23.10 12.42
CA ALA A 243 7.06 24.07 11.33
C ALA A 243 8.39 24.86 11.36
N GLY A 244 9.04 24.99 12.53
CA GLY A 244 10.34 25.65 12.70
C GLY A 244 11.56 24.78 12.38
N ASP A 245 11.38 23.49 12.10
CA ASP A 245 12.48 22.60 11.73
C ASP A 245 13.07 22.98 10.36
N ARG A 246 14.40 23.13 10.31
CA ARG A 246 15.12 23.53 9.09
C ARG A 246 15.02 22.50 7.97
N VAL A 247 14.75 21.24 8.29
CA VAL A 247 14.61 20.15 7.31
C VAL A 247 13.37 20.34 6.42
N TRP A 248 12.37 21.12 6.85
CA TRP A 248 11.22 21.44 6.00
C TRP A 248 11.63 22.07 4.65
N GLY A 249 12.75 22.80 4.58
CA GLY A 249 13.26 23.31 3.29
C GLY A 249 13.63 22.19 2.30
N GLN A 250 14.09 21.04 2.80
CA GLN A 250 14.36 19.85 1.98
C GLN A 250 13.06 19.15 1.59
N VAL A 251 12.07 19.11 2.49
CA VAL A 251 10.72 18.58 2.17
C VAL A 251 10.06 19.39 1.06
N GLU A 252 10.17 20.73 1.08
CA GLU A 252 9.70 21.59 -0.02
C GLU A 252 10.41 21.29 -1.33
N THR A 253 11.73 21.10 -1.27
CA THR A 253 12.53 20.79 -2.45
C THR A 253 12.11 19.45 -3.04
N LEU A 254 11.85 18.45 -2.20
CA LEU A 254 11.33 17.14 -2.62
C LEU A 254 9.93 17.27 -3.24
N ALA A 255 9.03 18.07 -2.66
CA ALA A 255 7.69 18.29 -3.20
C ALA A 255 7.73 18.89 -4.62
N ARG A 256 8.52 19.97 -4.81
CA ARG A 256 8.70 20.60 -6.13
C ARG A 256 9.28 19.64 -7.16
N ARG A 257 10.21 18.77 -6.75
CA ARG A 257 10.79 17.75 -7.63
C ARG A 257 9.73 16.82 -8.23
N PHE A 258 8.64 16.56 -7.50
CA PHE A 258 7.51 15.74 -7.95
C PHE A 258 6.32 16.58 -8.45
N GLY A 259 6.54 17.85 -8.79
CA GLY A 259 5.54 18.74 -9.39
C GLY A 259 4.47 19.22 -8.41
N TYR A 260 4.82 19.38 -7.14
CA TYR A 260 3.98 20.02 -6.14
C TYR A 260 4.53 21.43 -5.85
N ASP A 261 3.77 22.47 -6.25
CA ASP A 261 4.11 23.88 -6.02
C ASP A 261 3.76 24.35 -4.59
#